data_AF-A0A968XPF9-F1
#
_entry.id   AF-A0A968XPF9-F1
#
_cell.length_a   1.000
_cell.length_b   1.000
_cell.length_c   1.000
_cell.angle_alpha   90.00
_cell.angle_beta   90.00
_cell.angle_gamma   90.00
#
_symmetry.space_group_name_H-M   'P 1'
#
loop_
_entity.id
_entity.type
_entity.pdbx_description
1 polymer ?
#
loop_
_entity_poly.entity_id
_entity_poly.type
_entity_poly.pdbx_seq_one_letter_code
_entity_poly.pdbx_strand_id
1 'polypeptide(L)'
;MEKATQFLHKKLTETTNAIGEGLSTWQNQNRFSRLIDEKYGSLAGLEKSVENLEEKIKEAQNRFNKLEKDKNEWIDFDDSIPFWRKILSFLPFVKREISFRQRAFFSKQNLPIEAELSNAEILNWFENSLKKMADEKKHFLREINEARKLKEDSESANQKWKTWKVTFEINAEPPQLLEKLDETLRFRAFQIATHYWEGCWLREILTEISQEYKETKSVEKQQKRWRRYAKITPCFVATFHSVPNFLRLGKAKKNLCWSLLIC
;
A
#
# COMPACT_ATOMS: atom_id res chain seq x y z
N MET A 1 -32.74 21.69 -21.32
CA MET A 1 -32.03 20.45 -21.73
C MET A 1 -30.58 20.42 -21.32
N GLU A 2 -29.77 21.45 -21.64
CA GLU A 2 -28.33 21.45 -21.32
C GLU A 2 -28.02 21.29 -19.81
N LYS A 3 -28.67 22.08 -18.95
CA LYS A 3 -28.52 21.96 -17.47
C LYS A 3 -28.86 20.55 -16.96
N ALA A 4 -29.90 19.91 -17.51
CA ALA A 4 -30.29 18.55 -17.14
C ALA A 4 -29.24 17.52 -17.58
N THR A 5 -28.71 17.63 -18.81
CA THR A 5 -27.63 16.74 -19.28
C THR A 5 -26.35 16.91 -18.47
N GLN A 6 -25.99 18.14 -18.07
CA GLN A 6 -24.84 18.39 -17.20
C GLN A 6 -25.02 17.79 -15.81
N PHE A 7 -26.23 17.92 -15.23
CA PHE A 7 -26.56 17.30 -13.95
C PHE A 7 -26.48 15.78 -14.00
N LEU A 8 -27.06 15.15 -15.04
CA LEU A 8 -27.01 13.70 -15.23
C LEU A 8 -25.57 13.21 -15.44
N HIS A 9 -24.76 13.94 -16.22
CA HIS A 9 -23.35 13.62 -16.40
C HIS A 9 -22.60 13.65 -15.06
N LYS A 10 -22.80 14.69 -14.25
CA LYS A 10 -22.20 14.80 -12.92
C LYS A 10 -22.59 13.60 -12.04
N LYS A 11 -23.88 13.24 -12.02
CA LYS A 11 -24.39 12.09 -11.24
C LYS A 11 -23.86 10.75 -11.74
N LEU A 12 -23.70 10.59 -13.04
CA LEU A 12 -23.09 9.39 -13.61
C LEU A 12 -21.65 9.27 -13.13
N THR A 13 -20.85 10.34 -13.24
CA THR A 13 -19.46 10.38 -12.79
C THR A 13 -19.32 10.11 -11.29
N GLU A 14 -20.17 10.71 -10.45
CA GLU A 14 -20.20 10.42 -9.01
C GLU A 14 -20.47 8.94 -8.73
N THR A 15 -21.44 8.34 -9.45
CA THR A 15 -21.81 6.93 -9.26
C THR A 15 -20.72 5.98 -9.74
N THR A 16 -20.08 6.26 -10.89
CA THR A 16 -18.98 5.45 -11.39
C THR A 16 -17.75 5.54 -10.49
N ASN A 17 -17.48 6.72 -9.93
CA ASN A 17 -16.40 6.90 -8.97
C ASN A 17 -16.66 6.11 -7.68
N ALA A 18 -17.90 6.12 -7.17
CA ALA A 18 -18.29 5.31 -6.01
C ALA A 18 -18.07 3.81 -6.25
N ILE A 19 -18.40 3.29 -7.44
CA ILE A 19 -18.13 1.89 -7.80
C ILE A 19 -16.62 1.62 -7.81
N GLY A 20 -15.83 2.48 -8.45
CA GLY A 20 -14.38 2.35 -8.51
C GLY A 20 -13.72 2.40 -7.13
N GLU A 21 -14.17 3.31 -6.27
CA GLU A 21 -13.74 3.42 -4.88
C GLU A 21 -14.00 2.12 -4.10
N GLY A 22 -15.19 1.55 -4.23
CA GLY A 22 -15.54 0.26 -3.60
C GLY A 22 -14.61 -0.87 -4.02
N LEU A 23 -14.38 -1.02 -5.33
CA LEU A 23 -13.49 -2.05 -5.85
C LEU A 23 -12.05 -1.85 -5.35
N SER A 24 -11.56 -0.60 -5.33
CA SER A 24 -10.21 -0.29 -4.88
C SER A 24 -10.01 -0.51 -3.38
N THR A 25 -10.99 -0.14 -2.55
CA THR A 25 -10.94 -0.33 -1.10
C THR A 25 -11.00 -1.80 -0.72
N TRP A 26 -11.83 -2.58 -1.41
CA TRP A 26 -11.86 -4.04 -1.28
C TRP A 26 -10.54 -4.71 -1.69
N GLN A 27 -9.99 -4.33 -2.85
CA GLN A 27 -8.69 -4.84 -3.31
C GLN A 27 -7.57 -4.53 -2.31
N ASN A 28 -7.55 -3.32 -1.77
CA ASN A 28 -6.56 -2.90 -0.78
C ASN A 28 -6.70 -3.69 0.52
N GLN A 29 -7.92 -3.86 1.05
CA GLN A 29 -8.14 -4.67 2.25
C GLN A 29 -7.66 -6.12 2.05
N ASN A 30 -8.02 -6.74 0.93
CA ASN A 30 -7.59 -8.10 0.62
C ASN A 30 -6.08 -8.21 0.45
N ARG A 31 -5.44 -7.21 -0.15
CA ARG A 31 -3.99 -7.16 -0.26
C ARG A 31 -3.33 -7.18 1.11
N PHE A 32 -3.79 -6.36 2.05
CA PHE A 32 -3.24 -6.35 3.40
C PHE A 32 -3.52 -7.65 4.15
N SER A 33 -4.72 -8.21 4.04
CA SER A 33 -5.03 -9.52 4.61
C SER A 33 -4.05 -10.58 4.12
N ARG A 34 -3.82 -10.67 2.80
CA ARG A 34 -2.86 -11.62 2.23
C ARG A 34 -1.43 -11.39 2.71
N LEU A 35 -0.98 -10.13 2.74
CA LEU A 35 0.37 -9.81 3.22
C LEU A 35 0.58 -10.20 4.69
N ILE A 36 -0.46 -10.04 5.53
CA ILE A 36 -0.43 -10.45 6.93
C ILE A 36 -0.41 -11.98 7.03
N ASP A 37 -1.25 -12.67 6.27
CA ASP A 37 -1.30 -14.13 6.27
C ASP A 37 0.01 -14.74 5.75
N GLU A 38 0.62 -14.16 4.71
CA GLU A 38 1.90 -14.61 4.16
C GLU A 38 3.08 -14.42 5.13
N LYS A 39 3.15 -13.27 5.82
CA LYS A 39 4.29 -12.94 6.69
C LYS A 39 4.13 -13.45 8.12
N TYR A 40 2.91 -13.48 8.64
CA TYR A 40 2.63 -13.71 10.05
C TYR A 40 1.59 -14.82 10.27
N GLY A 41 1.01 -15.40 9.22
CA GLY A 41 0.02 -16.48 9.28
C GLY A 41 -1.39 -16.01 9.64
N SER A 42 -1.53 -14.93 10.40
CA SER A 42 -2.80 -14.31 10.77
C SER A 42 -2.58 -12.94 11.41
N LEU A 43 -3.66 -12.18 11.60
CA LEU A 43 -3.64 -10.94 12.39
C LEU A 43 -3.13 -11.18 13.82
N ALA A 44 -3.56 -12.28 14.47
CA ALA A 44 -3.08 -12.65 15.80
C ALA A 44 -1.58 -12.99 15.79
N GLY A 45 -1.08 -13.59 14.70
CA GLY A 45 0.35 -13.84 14.51
C GLY A 45 1.16 -12.56 14.36
N LEU A 46 0.61 -11.54 13.69
CA LEU A 46 1.23 -10.21 13.60
C LEU A 46 1.32 -9.55 14.97
N GLU A 47 0.24 -9.58 15.74
CA GLU A 47 0.20 -9.01 17.10
C GLU A 47 1.22 -9.68 18.03
N LYS A 48 1.25 -11.02 18.01
CA LYS A 48 2.25 -11.80 18.76
C LYS A 48 3.69 -11.48 18.33
N SER A 49 3.91 -11.24 17.03
CA SER A 49 5.23 -10.85 16.52
C SER A 49 5.65 -9.47 17.04
N VAL A 50 4.71 -8.51 17.08
CA VAL A 50 4.94 -7.19 17.68
C VAL A 50 5.31 -7.32 19.16
N GLU A 51 4.55 -8.09 19.95
CA GLU A 51 4.84 -8.33 21.37
C GLU A 51 6.23 -8.94 21.59
N ASN A 52 6.60 -9.96 20.80
CA ASN A 52 7.93 -10.58 20.87
C ASN A 52 9.05 -9.59 20.52
N LEU A 53 8.83 -8.70 19.55
CA LEU A 53 9.81 -7.68 19.18
C LEU A 53 9.95 -6.62 20.27
N GLU A 54 8.86 -6.23 20.94
CA GLU A 54 8.90 -5.32 22.08
C GLU A 54 9.73 -5.90 23.23
N GLU A 55 9.56 -7.18 23.52
CA GLU A 55 10.36 -7.89 24.52
C GLU A 55 11.84 -7.90 24.14
N LYS A 56 12.18 -8.26 22.90
CA LYS A 56 13.58 -8.23 22.41
C LYS A 56 14.20 -6.83 22.46
N ILE A 57 13.45 -5.78 22.15
CA ILE A 57 13.91 -4.39 22.26
C ILE A 57 14.20 -4.04 23.72
N LYS A 58 13.31 -4.44 24.65
CA LYS A 58 13.48 -4.23 26.08
C LYS A 58 14.71 -4.98 26.62
N GLU A 59 14.89 -6.23 26.22
CA GLU A 59 16.07 -7.03 26.57
C GLU A 59 17.37 -6.44 26.01
N ALA A 60 17.38 -6.01 24.73
CA ALA A 60 18.53 -5.35 24.12
C ALA A 60 18.87 -4.04 24.84
N GLN A 61 17.85 -3.25 25.23
CA GLN A 61 18.06 -2.03 26.01
C GLN A 61 18.65 -2.31 27.38
N ASN A 62 18.14 -3.33 28.09
CA ASN A 62 18.65 -3.72 29.39
C ASN A 62 20.11 -4.19 29.31
N ARG A 63 20.45 -4.99 28.29
CA ARG A 63 21.83 -5.43 28.02
C ARG A 63 22.75 -4.25 27.73
N PHE A 64 22.31 -3.29 26.90
CA PHE A 64 23.05 -2.08 26.59
C PHE A 64 23.33 -1.24 27.85
N ASN A 65 22.28 -0.93 28.63
CA ASN A 65 22.41 -0.14 29.85
C ASN A 65 23.33 -0.80 30.88
N LYS A 66 23.26 -2.13 31.00
CA LYS A 66 24.15 -2.89 31.88
C LYS A 66 25.61 -2.75 31.41
N LEU A 67 25.88 -2.99 30.13
CA LEU A 67 27.24 -2.90 29.59
C LEU A 67 27.81 -1.48 29.66
N GLU A 68 26.97 -0.46 29.50
CA GLU A 68 27.35 0.95 29.66
C GLU A 68 27.72 1.24 31.12
N LYS A 69 26.95 0.71 32.08
CA LYS A 69 27.29 0.76 33.49
C LYS A 69 28.62 0.05 33.77
N ASP A 70 28.83 -1.15 33.23
CA ASP A 70 30.06 -1.92 33.41
C ASP A 70 31.28 -1.18 32.82
N LYS A 71 31.11 -0.47 31.70
CA LYS A 71 32.14 0.42 31.11
C LYS A 71 32.50 1.55 32.07
N ASN A 72 31.52 2.22 32.66
CA ASN A 72 31.77 3.32 33.60
C ASN A 72 32.45 2.82 34.88
N GLU A 73 31.98 1.70 35.43
CA GLU A 73 32.61 1.06 36.59
C GLU A 73 34.04 0.61 36.29
N TRP A 74 34.34 0.21 35.04
CA TRP A 74 35.70 -0.08 34.60
C TRP A 74 36.59 1.17 34.57
N ILE A 75 36.08 2.29 34.06
CA ILE A 75 36.81 3.57 34.03
C ILE A 75 37.14 4.01 35.46
N ASP A 76 36.16 3.97 36.36
CA ASP A 76 36.36 4.29 37.79
C ASP A 76 37.40 3.36 38.43
N PHE A 77 37.36 2.06 38.10
CA PHE A 77 38.34 1.09 38.53
C PHE A 77 39.75 1.40 38.00
N ASP A 78 39.91 1.70 36.71
CA ASP A 78 41.22 2.04 36.13
C ASP A 78 41.78 3.34 36.73
N ASP A 79 40.93 4.34 36.95
CA ASP A 79 41.31 5.61 37.60
C ASP A 79 41.73 5.43 39.06
N SER A 80 41.18 4.42 39.75
CA SER A 80 41.60 4.07 41.12
C SER A 80 43.01 3.48 41.20
N ILE A 81 43.59 3.02 40.09
CA ILE A 81 44.94 2.44 40.05
C ILE A 81 45.98 3.57 40.09
N PRO A 82 46.86 3.62 41.10
CA PRO A 82 47.88 4.67 41.20
C PRO A 82 48.75 4.76 39.94
N PHE A 83 48.99 5.97 39.45
CA PHE A 83 49.73 6.20 38.19
C PHE A 83 51.10 5.53 38.17
N TRP A 84 51.82 5.49 39.31
CA TRP A 84 53.12 4.85 39.42
C TRP A 84 53.06 3.33 39.18
N ARG A 85 51.94 2.67 39.49
CA ARG A 85 51.74 1.24 39.16
C ARG A 85 51.54 1.04 37.67
N LYS A 86 50.88 1.97 36.99
CA LYS A 86 50.75 1.97 35.52
C LYS A 86 52.11 2.16 34.86
N ILE A 87 52.95 3.09 35.37
CA ILE A 87 54.32 3.32 34.88
C ILE A 87 55.23 2.11 35.13
N LEU A 88 55.20 1.53 36.32
CA LEU A 88 56.04 0.37 36.68
C LEU A 88 55.52 -0.97 36.14
N SER A 89 54.51 -0.97 35.26
CA SER A 89 53.94 -2.19 34.66
C SER A 89 54.91 -2.97 33.76
N PHE A 90 56.07 -2.41 33.42
CA PHE A 90 57.16 -3.14 32.76
C PHE A 90 57.76 -4.24 33.65
N LEU A 91 57.63 -4.12 34.97
CA LEU A 91 58.08 -5.14 35.92
C LEU A 91 57.05 -6.29 35.98
N PRO A 92 57.45 -7.56 35.76
CA PRO A 92 56.51 -8.69 35.67
C PRO A 92 55.60 -8.85 36.90
N PHE A 93 56.11 -8.57 38.10
CA PHE A 93 55.34 -8.70 39.34
C PHE A 93 54.26 -7.61 39.48
N VAL A 94 54.54 -6.38 39.04
CA VAL A 94 53.55 -5.28 39.02
C VAL A 94 52.47 -5.56 37.98
N LYS A 95 52.89 -5.99 36.77
CA LYS A 95 51.96 -6.39 35.70
C LYS A 95 51.02 -7.51 36.16
N ARG A 96 51.57 -8.53 36.82
CA ARG A 96 50.79 -9.68 37.32
C ARG A 96 49.75 -9.26 38.35
N GLU A 97 50.09 -8.40 39.30
CA GLU A 97 49.15 -7.88 40.30
C GLU A 97 48.00 -7.07 39.65
N ILE A 98 48.33 -6.18 38.71
CA ILE A 98 47.32 -5.43 37.94
C ILE A 98 46.41 -6.40 37.17
N SER A 99 46.98 -7.38 36.46
CA SER A 99 46.23 -8.38 35.69
C SER A 99 45.27 -9.21 36.56
N PHE A 100 45.63 -9.46 37.82
CA PHE A 100 44.80 -10.23 38.75
C PHE A 100 43.57 -9.41 39.18
N ARG A 101 43.78 -8.12 39.48
CA ARG A 101 42.68 -7.19 39.82
C ARG A 101 41.72 -6.98 38.66
N GLN A 102 42.26 -6.85 37.44
CA GLN A 102 41.45 -6.74 36.22
C GLN A 102 40.61 -8.01 36.00
N ARG A 103 41.21 -9.19 36.12
CA ARG A 103 40.48 -10.47 36.04
C ARG A 103 39.40 -10.61 37.13
N ALA A 104 39.69 -10.16 38.35
CA ALA A 104 38.70 -10.16 39.43
C ALA A 104 37.51 -9.24 39.11
N PHE A 105 37.74 -8.07 38.50
CA PHE A 105 36.69 -7.18 38.02
C PHE A 105 35.83 -7.86 36.94
N PHE A 106 36.46 -8.43 35.90
CA PHE A 106 35.74 -9.09 34.81
C PHE A 106 34.92 -10.29 35.30
N SER A 107 35.49 -11.10 36.19
CA SER A 107 34.77 -12.23 36.80
C SER A 107 33.58 -11.76 37.64
N LYS A 108 33.72 -10.68 38.41
CA LYS A 108 32.61 -10.11 39.21
C LYS A 108 31.44 -9.66 38.33
N GLN A 109 31.72 -9.08 37.17
CA GLN A 109 30.70 -8.57 36.23
C GLN A 109 30.25 -9.61 35.19
N ASN A 110 30.81 -10.83 35.21
CA ASN A 110 30.60 -11.87 34.21
C ASN A 110 30.92 -11.40 32.77
N LEU A 111 32.01 -10.63 32.61
CA LEU A 111 32.46 -10.16 31.30
C LEU A 111 33.33 -11.22 30.60
N PRO A 112 33.13 -11.50 29.30
CA PRO A 112 33.85 -12.54 28.57
C PRO A 112 35.23 -12.05 28.10
N ILE A 113 36.05 -11.55 29.03
CA ILE A 113 37.41 -11.07 28.75
C ILE A 113 38.39 -11.97 29.52
N GLU A 114 39.01 -12.89 28.81
CA GLU A 114 39.92 -13.90 29.39
C GLU A 114 41.40 -13.59 29.12
N ALA A 115 41.69 -12.67 28.18
CA ALA A 115 43.04 -12.34 27.74
C ALA A 115 43.66 -11.18 28.55
N GLU A 116 45.00 -11.16 28.65
CA GLU A 116 45.75 -9.98 29.10
C GLU A 116 45.65 -8.89 28.02
N LEU A 117 44.64 -8.05 28.12
CA LEU A 117 44.43 -6.90 27.24
C LEU A 117 44.97 -5.61 27.86
N SER A 118 45.44 -4.70 27.02
CA SER A 118 45.71 -3.33 27.41
C SER A 118 44.40 -2.57 27.70
N ASN A 119 44.48 -1.48 28.47
CA ASN A 119 43.30 -0.66 28.76
C ASN A 119 42.62 -0.12 27.49
N ALA A 120 43.41 0.25 26.47
CA ALA A 120 42.90 0.71 25.19
C ALA A 120 42.11 -0.39 24.45
N GLU A 121 42.59 -1.64 24.49
CA GLU A 121 41.88 -2.78 23.89
C GLU A 121 40.59 -3.10 24.65
N ILE A 122 40.58 -2.97 25.98
CA ILE A 122 39.39 -3.18 26.82
C ILE A 122 38.33 -2.10 26.55
N LEU A 123 38.73 -0.82 26.48
CA LEU A 123 37.83 0.26 26.14
C LEU A 123 37.25 0.11 24.72
N ASN A 124 38.09 -0.26 23.74
CA ASN A 124 37.64 -0.55 22.38
C ASN A 124 36.68 -1.76 22.34
N TRP A 125 36.91 -2.78 23.18
CA TRP A 125 35.99 -3.91 23.32
C TRP A 125 34.62 -3.45 23.85
N PHE A 126 34.58 -2.61 24.88
CA PHE A 126 33.34 -2.03 25.40
C PHE A 126 32.62 -1.21 24.32
N GLU A 127 33.34 -0.35 23.60
CA GLU A 127 32.78 0.50 22.56
C GLU A 127 32.22 -0.31 21.38
N ASN A 128 32.95 -1.31 20.89
CA ASN A 128 32.47 -2.19 19.83
C ASN A 128 31.28 -3.03 20.28
N SER A 129 31.27 -3.50 21.53
CA SER A 129 30.18 -4.28 22.09
C SER A 129 28.91 -3.44 22.28
N LEU A 130 29.05 -2.21 22.79
CA LEU A 130 27.96 -1.23 22.88
C LEU A 130 27.42 -0.87 21.51
N LYS A 131 28.29 -0.64 20.53
CA LYS A 131 27.90 -0.38 19.14
C LYS A 131 27.11 -1.54 18.55
N LYS A 132 27.58 -2.78 18.74
CA LYS A 132 26.88 -3.99 18.28
C LYS A 132 25.50 -4.13 18.92
N MET A 133 25.37 -3.90 20.22
CA MET A 133 24.07 -3.91 20.92
C MET A 133 23.14 -2.79 20.44
N ALA A 134 23.67 -1.59 20.17
CA ALA A 134 22.90 -0.49 19.61
C ALA A 134 22.39 -0.81 18.20
N ASP A 135 23.23 -1.44 17.35
CA ASP A 135 22.84 -1.88 16.01
C ASP A 135 21.79 -3.00 16.06
N GLU A 136 21.91 -3.95 17.00
CA GLU A 136 20.91 -5.01 17.24
C GLU A 136 19.55 -4.40 17.67
N LYS A 137 19.56 -3.48 18.64
CA LYS A 137 18.34 -2.76 19.05
C LYS A 137 17.73 -2.00 17.87
N LYS A 138 18.56 -1.33 17.05
CA LYS A 138 18.12 -0.60 15.86
C LYS A 138 17.49 -1.52 14.82
N HIS A 139 17.99 -2.75 14.67
CA HIS A 139 17.38 -3.76 13.81
C HIS A 139 15.95 -4.09 14.29
N PHE A 140 15.79 -4.47 15.56
CA PHE A 140 14.45 -4.78 16.10
C PHE A 140 13.50 -3.58 16.04
N LEU A 141 14.00 -2.35 16.26
CA LEU A 141 13.22 -1.13 16.11
C LEU A 141 12.72 -0.90 14.67
N ARG A 142 13.48 -1.33 13.65
CA ARG A 142 13.00 -1.25 12.26
C ARG A 142 11.90 -2.28 12.03
N GLU A 143 12.12 -3.52 12.44
CA GLU A 143 11.15 -4.61 12.27
C GLU A 143 9.81 -4.32 12.96
N ILE A 144 9.83 -3.81 14.19
CA ILE A 144 8.59 -3.47 14.90
C ILE A 144 7.85 -2.31 14.23
N ASN A 145 8.57 -1.31 13.71
CA ASN A 145 7.95 -0.19 13.02
C ASN A 145 7.30 -0.65 11.71
N GLU A 146 7.93 -1.56 10.97
CA GLU A 146 7.34 -2.15 9.77
C GLU A 146 6.08 -2.97 10.10
N ALA A 147 6.13 -3.79 11.16
CA ALA A 147 4.99 -4.59 11.60
C ALA A 147 3.82 -3.72 12.07
N ARG A 148 4.09 -2.68 12.87
CA ARG A 148 3.07 -1.72 13.34
C ARG A 148 2.46 -0.92 12.19
N LYS A 149 3.29 -0.45 11.26
CA LYS A 149 2.79 0.24 10.06
C LYS A 149 1.88 -0.66 9.23
N LEU A 150 2.24 -1.92 9.05
CA LEU A 150 1.39 -2.88 8.34
C LEU A 150 0.04 -3.08 9.05
N LYS A 151 0.05 -3.15 10.39
CA LYS A 151 -1.17 -3.23 11.20
C LYS A 151 -2.06 -1.99 10.99
N GLU A 152 -1.50 -0.79 11.14
CA GLU A 152 -2.21 0.49 10.96
C GLU A 152 -2.78 0.63 9.54
N ASP A 153 -1.98 0.32 8.51
CA ASP A 153 -2.42 0.38 7.11
C ASP A 153 -3.57 -0.60 6.84
N SER A 154 -3.50 -1.82 7.42
CA SER A 154 -4.55 -2.82 7.31
C SER A 154 -5.85 -2.37 8.01
N GLU A 155 -5.76 -1.80 9.21
CA GLU A 155 -6.90 -1.27 9.95
C GLU A 155 -7.57 -0.12 9.19
N SER A 156 -6.77 0.81 8.64
CA SER A 156 -7.25 1.91 7.81
C SER A 156 -7.96 1.41 6.54
N ALA A 157 -7.38 0.42 5.85
CA ALA A 157 -8.00 -0.20 4.67
C ALA A 157 -9.33 -0.88 5.01
N ASN A 158 -9.38 -1.63 6.11
CA ASN A 158 -10.60 -2.28 6.60
C ASN A 158 -11.67 -1.25 6.98
N GLN A 159 -11.28 -0.15 7.62
CA GLN A 159 -12.21 0.92 7.98
C GLN A 159 -12.79 1.61 6.74
N LYS A 160 -11.95 1.92 5.74
CA LYS A 160 -12.42 2.49 4.46
C LYS A 160 -13.42 1.57 3.76
N TRP A 161 -13.13 0.28 3.71
CA TRP A 161 -14.05 -0.71 3.14
C TRP A 161 -15.39 -0.75 3.89
N LYS A 162 -15.36 -0.79 5.23
CA LYS A 162 -16.57 -0.76 6.07
C LYS A 162 -17.37 0.53 5.86
N THR A 163 -16.72 1.69 5.84
CA THR A 163 -17.37 2.97 5.60
C THR A 163 -18.04 3.01 4.23
N TRP A 164 -17.37 2.52 3.19
CA TRP A 164 -17.94 2.47 1.84
C TRP A 164 -19.18 1.57 1.79
N LYS A 165 -19.13 0.37 2.39
CA LYS A 165 -20.28 -0.54 2.47
C LYS A 165 -21.47 0.10 3.18
N VAL A 166 -21.24 0.77 4.31
CA VAL A 166 -22.31 1.46 5.05
C VAL A 166 -22.88 2.62 4.23
N THR A 167 -22.04 3.42 3.60
CA THR A 167 -22.44 4.60 2.80
C THR A 167 -23.37 4.23 1.64
N PHE A 168 -23.16 3.07 1.02
CA PHE A 168 -23.94 2.61 -0.13
C PHE A 168 -24.90 1.46 0.20
N GLU A 169 -25.06 1.12 1.48
CA GLU A 169 -25.94 0.04 1.96
C GLU A 169 -25.63 -1.33 1.31
N ILE A 170 -24.35 -1.60 1.05
CA ILE A 170 -23.88 -2.84 0.43
C ILE A 170 -23.55 -3.85 1.52
N ASN A 171 -24.54 -4.69 1.84
CA ASN A 171 -24.42 -5.79 2.80
C ASN A 171 -24.10 -7.12 2.09
N ALA A 172 -23.01 -7.15 1.32
CA ALA A 172 -22.56 -8.34 0.62
C ALA A 172 -21.03 -8.46 0.70
N GLU A 173 -20.55 -9.69 0.78
CA GLU A 173 -19.13 -10.04 0.67
C GLU A 173 -18.90 -10.76 -0.67
N PRO A 174 -17.65 -10.87 -1.14
CA PRO A 174 -17.34 -11.71 -2.29
C PRO A 174 -17.71 -13.18 -2.04
N PRO A 175 -18.23 -13.91 -3.04
CA PRO A 175 -18.43 -13.48 -4.44
C PRO A 175 -19.69 -12.64 -4.70
N GLN A 176 -20.67 -12.60 -3.78
CA GLN A 176 -21.98 -11.95 -3.97
C GLN A 176 -21.90 -10.43 -4.08
N LEU A 177 -20.76 -9.81 -3.74
CA LEU A 177 -20.53 -8.37 -3.89
C LEU A 177 -20.84 -7.86 -5.30
N LEU A 178 -20.50 -8.62 -6.34
CA LEU A 178 -20.75 -8.21 -7.73
C LEU A 178 -22.24 -8.18 -8.06
N GLU A 179 -22.98 -9.21 -7.63
CA GLU A 179 -24.43 -9.27 -7.77
C GLU A 179 -25.08 -8.09 -7.05
N LYS A 180 -24.61 -7.77 -5.83
CA LYS A 180 -25.17 -6.65 -5.09
C LYS A 180 -24.87 -5.30 -5.73
N LEU A 181 -23.69 -5.15 -6.32
CA LEU A 181 -23.33 -3.97 -7.12
C LEU A 181 -24.20 -3.85 -8.36
N ASP A 182 -24.51 -4.97 -9.02
CA ASP A 182 -25.38 -5.04 -10.19
C ASP A 182 -26.80 -4.59 -9.84
N GLU A 183 -27.34 -4.96 -8.67
CA GLU A 183 -28.65 -4.51 -8.19
C GLU A 183 -28.70 -3.04 -7.75
N THR A 184 -27.56 -2.47 -7.34
CA THR A 184 -27.52 -1.15 -6.68
C THR A 184 -26.84 -0.10 -7.55
N LEU A 185 -25.54 0.12 -7.35
CA LEU A 185 -24.80 1.22 -7.96
C LEU A 185 -24.69 1.08 -9.47
N ARG A 186 -24.47 -0.14 -10.01
CA ARG A 186 -24.36 -0.34 -11.46
C ARG A 186 -25.71 -0.21 -12.14
N PHE A 187 -26.79 -0.73 -11.56
CA PHE A 187 -28.14 -0.48 -12.07
C PHE A 187 -28.48 1.01 -12.06
N ARG A 188 -28.17 1.71 -10.97
CA ARG A 188 -28.34 3.17 -10.90
C ARG A 188 -27.51 3.92 -11.95
N ALA A 189 -26.25 3.54 -12.12
CA ALA A 189 -25.38 4.12 -13.15
C ALA A 189 -25.96 3.90 -14.55
N PHE A 190 -26.50 2.69 -14.82
CA PHE A 190 -27.16 2.37 -16.07
C PHE A 190 -28.39 3.26 -16.31
N GLN A 191 -29.29 3.42 -15.33
CA GLN A 191 -30.44 4.31 -15.45
C GLN A 191 -30.04 5.77 -15.75
N ILE A 192 -29.05 6.29 -15.01
CA ILE A 192 -28.56 7.67 -15.21
C ILE A 192 -27.92 7.81 -16.60
N ALA A 193 -27.13 6.82 -17.03
CA ALA A 193 -26.50 6.81 -18.34
C ALA A 193 -27.53 6.84 -19.48
N THR A 194 -28.59 6.03 -19.37
CA THR A 194 -29.70 6.03 -20.33
C THR A 194 -30.31 7.42 -20.48
N HIS A 195 -30.72 8.05 -19.38
CA HIS A 195 -31.30 9.39 -19.42
C HIS A 195 -30.32 10.48 -19.87
N TYR A 196 -29.04 10.34 -19.53
CA TYR A 196 -28.00 11.24 -20.00
C TYR A 196 -27.91 11.20 -21.54
N TRP A 197 -27.83 10.00 -22.12
CA TRP A 197 -27.72 9.83 -23.55
C TRP A 197 -29.00 10.20 -24.30
N GLU A 198 -30.18 9.93 -23.74
CA GLU A 198 -31.46 10.44 -24.24
C GLU A 198 -31.46 11.97 -24.31
N GLY A 199 -31.00 12.65 -23.26
CA GLY A 199 -30.88 14.10 -23.23
C GLY A 199 -29.90 14.64 -24.29
N CYS A 200 -28.76 13.97 -24.48
CA CYS A 200 -27.80 14.29 -25.54
C CYS A 200 -28.39 14.09 -26.93
N TRP A 201 -29.15 13.01 -27.13
CA TRP A 201 -29.84 12.73 -28.38
C TRP A 201 -30.92 13.78 -28.68
N LEU A 202 -31.77 14.11 -27.70
CA LEU A 202 -32.82 15.13 -27.84
C LEU A 202 -32.21 16.49 -28.24
N ARG A 203 -31.09 16.88 -27.63
CA ARG A 203 -30.39 18.13 -28.01
C ARG A 203 -29.99 18.14 -29.48
N GLU A 204 -29.38 17.05 -29.95
CA GLU A 204 -28.92 16.97 -31.34
C GLU A 204 -30.09 16.95 -32.33
N ILE A 205 -31.17 16.21 -32.02
CA ILE A 205 -32.36 16.16 -32.87
C ILE A 205 -33.06 17.52 -32.92
N LEU A 206 -33.19 18.22 -31.80
CA LEU A 206 -33.77 19.56 -31.79
C LEU A 206 -32.96 20.55 -32.64
N THR A 207 -31.62 20.49 -32.56
CA THR A 207 -30.75 21.28 -33.44
C THR A 207 -30.94 20.91 -34.91
N GLU A 208 -31.05 19.62 -35.24
CA GLU A 208 -31.23 19.16 -36.62
C GLU A 208 -32.58 19.53 -37.21
N ILE A 209 -33.65 19.44 -36.42
CA ILE A 209 -34.98 19.92 -36.81
C ILE A 209 -34.93 21.42 -37.09
N SER A 210 -34.27 22.21 -36.21
CA SER A 210 -34.14 23.66 -36.40
C SER A 210 -33.29 24.06 -37.62
N GLN A 211 -32.38 23.18 -38.06
CA GLN A 211 -31.49 23.40 -39.20
C GLN A 211 -31.97 22.71 -40.49
N GLU A 212 -33.19 22.13 -40.50
CA GLU A 212 -33.73 21.36 -41.62
C GLU A 212 -32.76 20.28 -42.15
N TYR A 213 -32.06 19.62 -41.22
CA TYR A 213 -31.02 18.66 -41.57
C TYR A 213 -31.58 17.49 -42.38
N LYS A 214 -31.03 17.27 -43.58
CA LYS A 214 -31.37 16.12 -44.43
C LYS A 214 -30.37 14.98 -44.27
N GLU A 215 -30.89 13.79 -43.98
CA GLU A 215 -30.11 12.55 -43.99
C GLU A 215 -29.65 12.21 -45.40
N THR A 216 -28.36 11.88 -45.56
CA THR A 216 -27.82 11.40 -46.84
C THR A 216 -26.85 10.24 -46.63
N LYS A 217 -26.47 9.57 -47.73
CA LYS A 217 -25.48 8.48 -47.70
C LYS A 217 -24.02 8.96 -47.61
N SER A 218 -23.77 10.24 -47.33
CA SER A 218 -22.39 10.69 -47.10
C SER A 218 -21.83 10.03 -45.84
N VAL A 219 -20.51 9.79 -45.83
CA VAL A 219 -19.83 9.10 -44.74
C VAL A 219 -20.07 9.80 -43.41
N GLU A 220 -19.86 11.11 -43.36
CA GLU A 220 -20.06 11.93 -42.16
C GLU A 220 -21.48 11.87 -41.62
N LYS A 221 -22.49 11.92 -42.50
CA LYS A 221 -23.89 11.88 -42.08
C LYS A 221 -24.31 10.49 -41.59
N GLN A 222 -23.82 9.42 -42.22
CA GLN A 222 -24.04 8.05 -41.71
C GLN A 222 -23.38 7.84 -40.34
N GLN A 223 -22.14 8.32 -40.14
CA GLN A 223 -21.50 8.27 -38.82
C GLN A 223 -22.28 9.05 -37.77
N LYS A 224 -22.76 10.26 -38.11
CA LYS A 224 -23.60 11.07 -37.21
C LYS A 224 -24.88 10.33 -36.85
N ARG A 225 -25.54 9.71 -37.84
CA ARG A 225 -26.73 8.89 -37.65
C ARG A 225 -26.48 7.70 -36.72
N TRP A 226 -25.40 6.94 -36.93
CA TRP A 226 -25.06 5.81 -36.05
C TRP A 226 -24.73 6.26 -34.63
N ARG A 227 -24.00 7.36 -34.47
CA ARG A 227 -23.75 7.96 -33.15
C ARG A 227 -25.04 8.37 -32.45
N ARG A 228 -26.00 8.96 -33.17
CA ARG A 228 -27.34 9.27 -32.62
C ARG A 228 -28.07 8.00 -32.19
N TYR A 229 -28.08 6.96 -33.01
CA TYR A 229 -28.74 5.70 -32.65
C TYR A 229 -28.08 5.01 -31.46
N ALA A 230 -26.75 5.01 -31.38
CA ALA A 230 -26.01 4.42 -30.27
C ALA A 230 -26.34 5.05 -28.91
N LYS A 231 -26.82 6.30 -28.88
CA LYS A 231 -27.27 6.98 -27.64
C LYS A 231 -28.56 6.41 -27.07
N ILE A 232 -29.45 5.92 -27.92
CA ILE A 232 -30.76 5.39 -27.52
C ILE A 232 -30.71 3.86 -27.45
N THR A 233 -30.01 3.23 -28.40
CA THR A 233 -29.87 1.79 -28.52
C THR A 233 -28.36 1.46 -28.65
N PRO A 234 -27.65 1.28 -27.53
CA PRO A 234 -26.20 1.06 -27.55
C PRO A 234 -25.79 -0.29 -28.14
N CYS A 235 -26.74 -1.22 -28.28
CA CYS A 235 -26.54 -2.51 -28.93
C CYS A 235 -27.21 -2.54 -30.31
N PHE A 236 -26.41 -2.68 -31.37
CA PHE A 236 -26.92 -2.91 -32.71
C PHE A 236 -27.04 -4.41 -32.98
N VAL A 237 -28.26 -4.88 -33.22
CA VAL A 237 -28.51 -6.25 -33.63
C VAL A 237 -28.79 -6.27 -35.13
N ALA A 238 -28.02 -7.04 -35.88
CA ALA A 238 -28.16 -7.19 -37.33
C ALA A 238 -27.81 -8.62 -37.75
N THR A 239 -28.44 -9.10 -38.82
CA THR A 239 -28.11 -10.41 -39.41
C THR A 239 -26.95 -10.27 -40.40
N PHE A 240 -26.23 -11.36 -40.68
CA PHE A 240 -25.18 -11.35 -41.72
C PHE A 240 -25.67 -10.84 -43.09
N HIS A 241 -26.96 -11.01 -43.39
CA HIS A 241 -27.58 -10.47 -44.60
C HIS A 241 -27.80 -8.94 -44.52
N SER A 242 -28.20 -8.39 -43.37
CA SER A 242 -28.50 -6.96 -43.22
C SER A 242 -27.27 -6.10 -42.90
N VAL A 243 -26.24 -6.67 -42.28
CA VAL A 243 -25.00 -5.97 -41.88
C VAL A 243 -24.33 -5.22 -43.04
N PRO A 244 -24.10 -5.80 -44.23
CA PRO A 244 -23.44 -5.10 -45.33
C PRO A 244 -24.20 -3.86 -45.80
N ASN A 245 -25.54 -3.92 -45.79
CA ASN A 245 -26.38 -2.78 -46.17
C ASN A 245 -26.44 -1.72 -45.06
N PHE A 246 -26.46 -2.15 -43.79
CA PHE A 246 -26.50 -1.26 -42.63
C PHE A 246 -25.20 -0.47 -42.46
N LEU A 247 -24.03 -1.10 -42.65
CA LEU A 247 -22.70 -0.50 -42.50
C LEU A 247 -22.17 0.15 -43.78
N ARG A 248 -22.99 0.27 -44.83
CA ARG A 248 -22.54 0.81 -46.12
C ARG A 248 -22.30 2.32 -46.04
N LEU A 249 -21.03 2.72 -46.13
CA LEU A 249 -20.59 4.12 -46.21
C LEU A 249 -20.43 4.57 -47.67
N GLY A 250 -21.21 5.56 -48.09
CA GLY A 250 -21.05 6.23 -49.40
C GLY A 250 -21.23 5.34 -50.63
N LYS A 251 -21.02 5.95 -51.81
CA LYS A 251 -20.71 5.20 -53.03
C LYS A 251 -19.26 4.76 -52.93
N ALA A 252 -18.99 3.62 -52.33
CA ALA A 252 -17.70 2.99 -52.49
C ALA A 252 -17.41 2.85 -53.99
N LYS A 253 -16.38 3.56 -54.50
CA LYS A 253 -15.67 3.04 -55.67
C LYS A 253 -15.27 1.62 -55.28
N LYS A 254 -15.62 0.64 -56.12
CA LYS A 254 -15.15 -0.75 -55.96
C LYS A 254 -13.68 -0.68 -55.55
N ASN A 255 -13.32 -1.31 -54.44
CA ASN A 255 -12.01 -1.31 -53.78
C ASN A 255 -11.91 -0.31 -52.62
N LEU A 256 -12.36 -0.68 -51.41
CA LEU A 256 -11.65 -0.36 -50.17
C LEU A 256 -12.17 -1.17 -48.98
N CYS A 257 -11.17 -1.72 -48.27
CA CYS A 257 -11.14 -2.52 -47.06
C CYS A 257 -12.24 -2.30 -46.00
N TRP A 258 -12.63 -3.42 -45.37
CA TRP A 258 -13.44 -3.53 -44.15
C TRP A 258 -12.70 -3.09 -42.88
N SER A 259 -12.25 -1.84 -42.82
CA SER A 259 -11.71 -1.28 -41.58
C SER A 259 -12.74 -0.36 -40.93
N LEU A 260 -13.68 -0.94 -40.19
CA LEU A 260 -14.44 -0.23 -39.16
C LEU A 260 -14.01 -0.81 -37.82
N LEU A 261 -12.97 -0.20 -37.23
CA LEU A 261 -12.67 -0.33 -35.81
C LEU A 261 -13.76 0.43 -35.06
N ILE A 262 -14.62 -0.33 -34.40
CA ILE A 262 -15.47 0.14 -33.33
C ILE A 262 -14.56 0.20 -32.10
N CYS A 263 -14.18 1.42 -31.69
CA CYS A 263 -13.69 1.74 -30.35
C CYS A 263 -14.62 2.82 -29.78
#